data_AF-A5A3C4-F1
#
_entry.id   AF-A5A3C4-F1
#
_cell.length_a   1.000
_cell.length_b   1.000
_cell.length_c   1.000
_cell.angle_alpha   90.00
_cell.angle_beta   90.00
_cell.angle_gamma   90.00
#
_symmetry.space_group_name_H-M   'P 1'
#
loop_
_entity.id
_entity.type
_entity.pdbx_description
1 polymer ?
#
loop_
_entity_poly.entity_id
_entity_poly.type
_entity_poly.pdbx_seq_one_letter_code
_entity_poly.pdbx_strand_id
1 'polypeptide(L)'
;CPEGYILDDGYICTDIDECENGDCPDACRNLPGTYECICGPDSPFAGQVATDCDPKMNGDNDSDSYSDSGSGEPPVSPTPSTTSIPSPVGPLHSGVLIGISIASLSLVVALLALLCHLRKKQGTTRAEPEYK
;
A
#
# COMPACT_ATOMS: atom_id res chain seq x y z
N CYS A 1 -0.01 18.11 -1.08
CA CYS A 1 -0.44 16.77 -1.50
C CYS A 1 0.13 15.75 -0.52
N PRO A 2 -0.33 14.47 -0.52
CA PRO A 2 0.39 13.40 0.18
C PRO A 2 1.85 13.31 -0.30
N GLU A 3 2.70 12.62 0.47
CA GLU A 3 4.08 12.32 0.06
C GLU A 3 4.08 11.51 -1.25
N GLY A 4 5.03 11.81 -2.15
CA GLY A 4 5.07 11.25 -3.52
C GLY A 4 4.13 11.92 -4.52
N TYR A 5 3.48 13.04 -4.16
CA TYR A 5 2.58 13.76 -5.05
C TYR A 5 2.88 15.27 -5.08
N ILE A 6 2.72 15.88 -6.25
CA ILE A 6 2.84 17.32 -6.47
C ILE A 6 1.49 17.93 -6.84
N LEU A 7 1.29 19.21 -6.53
CA LEU A 7 0.09 19.93 -6.90
C LEU A 7 0.25 20.47 -8.32
N ASP A 8 -0.59 19.98 -9.25
CA ASP A 8 -0.63 20.46 -10.63
C ASP A 8 -1.49 21.73 -10.77
N ASP A 9 -1.42 22.40 -11.94
CA ASP A 9 -2.14 23.62 -12.29
C ASP A 9 -3.66 23.51 -12.09
N GLY A 10 -4.20 22.29 -12.17
CA GLY A 10 -5.60 21.99 -11.89
C GLY A 10 -5.98 21.98 -10.40
N TYR A 11 -5.05 22.27 -9.48
CA TYR A 11 -5.19 22.05 -8.04
C TYR A 11 -5.49 20.59 -7.68
N ILE A 12 -5.06 19.66 -8.53
CA ILE A 12 -5.17 18.22 -8.32
C ILE A 12 -3.80 17.70 -7.92
N CYS A 13 -3.76 16.77 -6.96
CA CYS A 13 -2.53 16.08 -6.62
C CYS A 13 -2.23 15.03 -7.67
N THR A 14 -1.15 15.23 -8.40
CA THR A 14 -0.62 14.28 -9.37
C THR A 14 0.58 13.58 -8.79
N ASP A 15 0.73 12.32 -9.15
CA ASP A 15 1.89 11.51 -8.82
C ASP A 15 3.17 12.19 -9.31
N ILE A 16 4.24 12.12 -8.52
CA ILE A 16 5.58 12.48 -8.97
C ILE A 16 6.11 11.25 -9.70
N ASP A 17 6.62 11.40 -10.93
CA ASP A 17 7.24 10.29 -11.64
C ASP A 17 8.76 10.28 -11.41
N GLU A 18 9.19 9.59 -10.36
CA GLU A 18 10.61 9.50 -10.00
C GLU A 18 11.45 8.83 -11.10
N CYS A 19 10.83 8.05 -11.99
CA CYS A 19 11.52 7.47 -13.14
C CYS A 19 11.82 8.51 -14.21
N GLU A 20 10.94 9.48 -14.43
CA GLU A 20 11.23 10.62 -15.30
C GLU A 20 12.27 11.57 -14.70
N ASN A 21 12.30 11.67 -13.37
CA ASN A 21 13.32 12.42 -12.63
C ASN A 21 14.71 11.76 -12.62
N GLY A 22 14.79 10.47 -12.93
CA GLY A 22 16.05 9.73 -13.01
C GLY A 22 16.58 9.26 -11.66
N ASP A 23 15.70 8.99 -10.70
CA ASP A 23 16.07 8.58 -9.34
C ASP A 23 16.60 7.13 -9.25
N CYS A 24 16.53 6.34 -10.32
CA CYS A 24 17.11 5.00 -10.40
C CYS A 24 18.35 4.96 -11.33
N PRO A 25 19.42 4.20 -10.96
CA PRO A 25 20.60 4.06 -11.80
C PRO A 25 20.38 3.17 -13.03
N ASP A 26 19.45 2.21 -12.94
CA ASP A 26 19.18 1.21 -13.96
C ASP A 26 17.70 1.24 -14.37
N ALA A 27 16.98 0.12 -14.22
CA ALA A 27 15.57 0.04 -14.56
C ALA A 27 14.70 0.62 -13.44
N CYS A 28 13.64 1.32 -13.83
CA CYS A 28 12.71 1.99 -12.91
C CYS A 28 11.27 1.62 -13.23
N ARG A 29 10.43 1.56 -12.19
CA ARG A 29 8.98 1.42 -12.29
C ARG A 29 8.29 2.43 -11.39
N ASN A 30 7.64 3.41 -12.01
CA ASN A 30 6.84 4.40 -11.30
C ASN A 30 5.57 3.75 -10.73
N LEU A 31 5.18 4.11 -9.52
CA LEU A 31 4.00 3.62 -8.79
C LEU A 31 3.28 4.82 -8.14
N PRO A 32 1.97 4.73 -7.86
CA PRO A 32 1.28 5.84 -7.19
C PRO A 32 1.86 6.15 -5.80
N GLY A 33 2.50 7.32 -5.67
CA GLY A 33 3.14 7.87 -4.49
C GLY A 33 4.53 7.30 -4.18
N THR A 34 5.13 6.51 -5.06
CA THR A 34 6.43 5.85 -4.83
C THR A 34 7.01 5.26 -6.11
N TYR A 35 8.18 4.65 -6.05
CA TYR A 35 8.79 4.00 -7.21
C TYR A 35 9.58 2.77 -6.79
N GLU A 36 9.93 1.95 -7.77
CA GLU A 36 10.81 0.80 -7.59
C GLU A 36 11.94 0.83 -8.62
N CYS A 37 13.17 0.76 -8.14
CA CYS A 37 14.35 0.48 -8.95
C CYS A 37 14.59 -1.04 -9.03
N ILE A 38 15.00 -1.49 -10.21
CA ILE A 38 15.49 -2.85 -10.45
C ILE A 38 17.00 -2.73 -10.65
N CYS A 39 17.76 -3.19 -9.67
CA CYS A 39 19.20 -2.96 -9.63
C CYS A 39 19.95 -3.79 -10.67
N GLY A 40 20.86 -3.14 -11.39
CA GLY A 40 21.67 -3.75 -12.43
C GLY A 40 22.72 -4.72 -11.89
N PRO A 41 23.37 -5.47 -12.78
CA PRO A 41 24.36 -6.49 -12.42
C PRO A 41 25.62 -5.93 -11.75
N ASP A 42 25.90 -4.63 -11.95
CA ASP A 42 27.07 -3.95 -11.38
C ASP A 42 26.81 -3.43 -9.95
N SER A 43 25.57 -3.54 -9.47
CA SER A 43 25.17 -3.17 -8.12
C SER A 43 25.30 -4.35 -7.14
N PRO A 44 25.60 -4.09 -5.86
CA PRO A 44 25.64 -5.13 -4.80
C PRO A 44 24.29 -5.81 -4.56
N PHE A 45 23.21 -5.25 -5.09
CA PHE A 45 21.85 -5.78 -5.02
C PHE A 45 21.33 -6.24 -6.39
N ALA A 46 22.21 -6.72 -7.26
CA ALA A 46 21.87 -7.18 -8.61
C ALA A 46 20.56 -8.02 -8.65
N GLY A 47 19.59 -7.57 -9.45
CA GLY A 47 18.29 -8.20 -9.63
C GLY A 47 17.30 -8.03 -8.48
N GLN A 48 17.62 -7.24 -7.45
CA GLN A 48 16.69 -6.88 -6.38
C GLN A 48 15.86 -5.67 -6.76
N VAL A 49 14.68 -5.60 -6.15
CA VAL A 49 13.74 -4.49 -6.27
C VAL A 49 13.79 -3.67 -4.99
N ALA A 50 14.19 -2.41 -5.10
CA ALA A 50 14.34 -1.49 -3.98
C ALA A 50 14.09 -0.05 -4.44
N THR A 51 13.87 0.89 -3.52
CA THR A 51 13.79 2.33 -3.86
C THR A 51 15.17 2.95 -4.10
N ASP A 52 16.25 2.24 -3.71
CA ASP A 52 17.63 2.66 -3.86
C ASP A 52 18.51 1.42 -4.09
N CYS A 53 19.44 1.51 -5.03
CA CYS A 53 20.35 0.41 -5.39
C CYS A 53 21.70 0.47 -4.68
N ASP A 54 21.87 1.42 -3.74
CA ASP A 54 23.07 1.55 -2.91
C ASP A 54 22.92 0.89 -1.53
N PRO A 55 23.94 0.17 -1.04
CA PRO A 55 23.95 -0.31 0.34
C PRO A 55 24.08 0.86 1.30
N LYS A 56 23.01 1.13 2.03
CA LYS A 56 23.12 1.81 3.33
C LYS A 56 23.94 0.87 4.22
N MET A 57 25.25 1.06 4.30
CA MET A 57 26.13 0.27 5.16
C MET A 57 25.60 0.36 6.60
N ASN A 58 25.04 -0.75 7.07
CA ASN A 58 24.45 -0.83 8.39
C ASN A 58 25.56 -0.82 9.44
N GLY A 59 25.71 0.32 10.10
CA GLY A 59 26.65 0.54 11.17
C GLY A 59 26.31 1.84 11.87
N ASP A 60 25.07 1.95 12.35
CA ASP A 60 24.70 2.49 13.67
C ASP A 60 23.16 2.64 13.73
N ASN A 61 22.58 2.29 14.88
CA ASN A 61 21.17 2.54 15.17
C ASN A 61 20.92 4.05 15.09
N ASP A 62 20.27 4.53 14.03
CA ASP A 62 19.37 5.70 13.95
C ASP A 62 19.22 6.08 12.46
N SER A 63 18.13 5.65 11.83
CA SER A 63 17.82 5.95 10.43
C SER A 63 17.01 7.22 10.30
N ASP A 64 17.68 8.37 10.27
CA ASP A 64 17.17 9.62 9.71
C ASP A 64 18.31 10.30 8.94
N SER A 65 18.58 9.86 7.70
CA SER A 65 19.47 10.57 6.79
C SER A 65 18.63 11.29 5.73
N TYR A 66 18.10 12.44 6.13
CA TYR A 66 17.57 13.47 5.26
C TYR A 66 18.75 14.08 4.48
N SER A 67 18.86 13.82 3.18
CA SER A 67 19.87 14.43 2.32
C SER A 67 19.43 15.86 1.96
N ASP A 68 19.61 16.81 2.87
CA ASP A 68 19.48 18.23 2.57
C ASP A 68 20.79 18.73 1.93
N SER A 69 20.79 18.87 0.60
CA SER A 69 21.82 19.66 -0.08
C SER A 69 21.42 21.14 -0.08
N GLY A 70 21.53 21.77 1.09
CA GLY A 70 21.35 23.21 1.28
C GLY A 70 22.67 23.92 1.60
N SER A 71 23.11 24.82 0.73
CA SER A 71 24.26 25.72 0.99
C SER A 71 23.86 26.86 1.95
N GLY A 72 24.55 27.00 3.08
CA GLY A 72 24.50 28.20 3.95
C GLY A 72 24.91 27.95 5.42
N GLU A 73 25.89 28.72 5.92
CA GLU A 73 26.52 28.65 7.25
C GLU A 73 25.63 29.04 8.47
N PRO A 74 26.05 28.77 9.74
CA PRO A 74 25.20 28.80 10.96
C PRO A 74 25.27 30.12 11.78
N PRO A 75 24.45 30.29 12.86
CA PRO A 75 24.97 30.08 14.23
C PRO A 75 23.98 29.53 15.32
N VAL A 76 24.51 28.59 16.13
CA VAL A 76 24.33 28.23 17.56
C VAL A 76 23.00 28.39 18.40
N SER A 77 22.59 27.23 18.97
CA SER A 77 22.13 26.95 20.39
C SER A 77 20.63 27.07 20.78
N PRO A 78 20.09 26.38 21.84
CA PRO A 78 20.42 25.09 22.50
C PRO A 78 19.25 24.05 22.47
N THR A 79 19.54 22.82 22.92
CA THR A 79 18.73 21.59 23.10
C THR A 79 17.38 21.74 23.87
N PRO A 80 16.38 20.82 23.75
CA PRO A 80 16.48 19.48 24.36
C PRO A 80 15.91 18.31 23.53
N SER A 81 16.55 17.16 23.67
CA SER A 81 16.03 15.84 23.29
C SER A 81 14.79 15.49 24.12
N THR A 82 13.65 15.14 23.49
CA THR A 82 12.55 14.37 24.09
C THR A 82 11.65 13.82 22.97
N THR A 83 11.70 12.49 22.81
CA THR A 83 10.56 11.59 22.60
C THR A 83 9.58 11.90 21.47
N SER A 84 9.67 11.15 20.36
CA SER A 84 8.75 10.03 20.07
C SER A 84 8.84 9.65 18.59
N ILE A 85 9.20 8.40 18.37
CA ILE A 85 9.00 7.66 17.13
C ILE A 85 7.49 7.55 16.86
N PRO A 86 6.99 7.88 15.66
CA PRO A 86 5.83 7.21 15.09
C PRO A 86 6.35 6.26 14.00
N SER A 87 6.33 4.96 14.29
CA SER A 87 6.56 3.93 13.30
C SER A 87 5.48 4.00 12.20
N PRO A 88 5.84 4.06 10.91
CA PRO A 88 4.98 3.57 9.82
C PRO A 88 5.57 2.22 9.39
N VAL A 89 4.86 1.10 9.34
CA VAL A 89 3.64 0.86 8.60
C VAL A 89 2.95 -0.30 9.31
N GLY A 90 1.69 -0.11 9.69
CA GLY A 90 0.91 -1.12 10.38
C GLY A 90 0.73 -2.39 9.54
N PRO A 91 0.53 -3.56 10.20
CA PRO A 91 0.24 -4.81 9.52
C PRO A 91 -1.04 -4.69 8.68
N LEU A 92 -1.01 -5.28 7.48
CA LEU A 92 -2.12 -5.64 6.60
C LEU A 92 -3.51 -5.18 7.08
N HIS A 93 -4.08 -4.22 6.34
CA HIS A 93 -5.44 -3.68 6.47
C HIS A 93 -6.46 -4.69 7.03
N SER A 94 -6.63 -4.68 8.36
CA SER A 94 -7.61 -5.49 9.09
C SER A 94 -9.04 -5.27 8.54
N GLY A 95 -9.32 -4.05 8.03
CA GLY A 95 -10.59 -3.71 7.39
C GLY A 95 -10.90 -4.51 6.12
N VAL A 96 -9.90 -4.84 5.30
CA VAL A 96 -10.10 -5.62 4.07
C VAL A 96 -10.46 -7.07 4.40
N LEU A 97 -9.77 -7.67 5.39
CA LEU A 97 -10.06 -9.03 5.85
C LEU A 97 -11.42 -9.15 6.56
N ILE A 98 -11.80 -8.14 7.35
CA ILE A 98 -13.12 -8.07 7.98
C ILE A 98 -14.21 -7.89 6.90
N GLY A 99 -13.98 -7.03 5.90
CA GLY A 99 -14.91 -6.82 4.78
C GLY A 99 -15.16 -8.09 3.97
N ILE A 100 -14.10 -8.83 3.60
CA ILE A 100 -14.21 -10.10 2.89
C ILE A 100 -14.96 -11.13 3.75
N SER A 101 -14.69 -11.18 5.06
CA SER A 101 -15.37 -12.11 5.98
C SER A 101 -16.87 -11.82 6.05
N ILE A 102 -17.26 -10.55 6.23
CA ILE A 102 -18.68 -10.15 6.29
C ILE A 102 -19.39 -10.43 4.96
N ALA A 103 -18.79 -10.03 3.84
CA ALA A 103 -19.36 -10.27 2.50
C ALA A 103 -19.56 -11.77 2.23
N SER A 104 -18.58 -12.60 2.62
CA SER A 104 -18.67 -14.06 2.49
C SER A 104 -19.81 -14.63 3.34
N LEU A 105 -19.93 -14.21 4.60
CA LEU A 105 -21.00 -14.64 5.50
C LEU A 105 -22.39 -14.19 4.97
N SER A 106 -22.53 -12.96 4.52
CA SER A 106 -23.76 -12.45 3.93
C SER A 106 -24.19 -13.22 2.68
N LEU A 107 -23.23 -13.55 1.81
CA LEU A 107 -23.50 -14.36 0.61
C LEU A 107 -23.96 -15.77 0.97
N VAL A 108 -23.30 -16.42 1.93
CA VAL A 108 -23.68 -17.77 2.39
C VAL A 108 -25.11 -17.77 2.97
N VAL A 109 -25.44 -16.79 3.82
CA VAL A 109 -26.80 -16.67 4.39
C VAL A 109 -27.84 -16.44 3.30
N ALA A 110 -27.56 -15.58 2.31
CA ALA A 110 -28.47 -15.33 1.20
C ALA A 110 -28.69 -16.60 0.34
N LEU A 111 -27.64 -17.38 0.07
CA LEU A 111 -27.74 -18.64 -0.67
C LEU A 111 -28.54 -19.68 0.11
N LEU A 112 -28.32 -19.82 1.42
CA LEU A 112 -29.10 -20.72 2.27
C LEU A 112 -30.57 -20.32 2.31
N ALA A 113 -30.88 -19.03 2.45
CA ALA A 113 -32.24 -18.51 2.39
C ALA A 113 -32.89 -18.84 1.03
N LEU A 114 -32.20 -18.58 -0.09
CA LEU A 114 -32.69 -18.89 -1.43
C LEU A 114 -32.97 -20.38 -1.58
N LEU A 115 -32.05 -21.25 -1.15
CA LEU A 115 -32.24 -22.70 -1.17
C LEU A 115 -33.43 -23.14 -0.32
N CYS A 116 -33.61 -22.57 0.86
CA CYS A 116 -34.78 -22.82 1.71
C CYS A 116 -36.08 -22.36 1.04
N HIS A 117 -36.07 -21.19 0.39
CA HIS A 117 -37.20 -20.68 -0.37
C HIS A 117 -37.53 -21.56 -1.57
N LEU A 118 -36.52 -22.05 -2.29
CA LEU A 118 -36.69 -22.96 -3.43
C LEU A 118 -37.18 -24.33 -2.98
N ARG A 119 -36.65 -24.89 -1.89
CA ARG A 119 -37.15 -26.14 -1.29
C ARG A 119 -38.58 -26.00 -0.79
N LYS A 120 -38.93 -24.85 -0.18
CA LYS A 120 -40.31 -24.55 0.22
C LYS A 120 -41.23 -24.45 -0.99
N LYS A 121 -40.81 -23.76 -2.05
CA LYS A 121 -41.56 -23.65 -3.31
C LYS A 121 -41.72 -25.01 -3.99
N GLN A 122 -40.66 -25.81 -4.02
CA GLN A 122 -40.68 -27.18 -4.56
C GLN A 122 -41.58 -28.12 -3.73
N GLY A 123 -41.61 -27.93 -2.40
CA GLY A 123 -42.53 -28.62 -1.49
C GLY A 123 -43.98 -28.23 -1.72
N THR A 124 -44.27 -26.95 -1.96
CA THR A 124 -45.61 -26.47 -2.35
C THR A 124 -46.02 -26.99 -3.72
N THR A 125 -45.10 -27.10 -4.69
CA THR A 125 -45.40 -27.70 -6.00
C THR A 125 -45.50 -29.23 -5.97
N ARG A 126 -44.99 -29.90 -4.92
CA ARG A 126 -45.09 -31.37 -4.74
C ARG A 126 -46.31 -31.78 -3.89
N ALA A 127 -47.00 -30.85 -3.25
CA ALA A 127 -48.16 -31.13 -2.39
C ALA A 127 -49.50 -31.23 -3.14
N GLU A 128 -49.52 -31.11 -4.46
CA GLU A 128 -50.68 -31.43 -5.31
C GLU A 128 -50.32 -32.54 -6.31
N PRO A 129 -50.17 -33.81 -5.88
CA PRO A 129 -50.48 -34.93 -6.75
C PRO A 129 -52.00 -35.06 -6.79
N GLU A 130 -52.59 -34.38 -7.77
CA GLU A 130 -53.81 -34.72 -8.51
C GLU A 130 -54.54 -35.99 -8.01
N TYR A 131 -55.63 -35.80 -7.25
CA TYR A 131 -56.65 -36.84 -7.10
C TYR A 131 -57.64 -36.69 -8.26
N LYS A 132 -57.53 -37.53 -9.28
CA LYS A 132 -58.69 -37.96 -10.07
C LYS A 132 -58.41 -39.23 -10.85
#